data_AF-A0A3D0QZA9-F1
#
_entry.id   AF-A0A3D0QZA9-F1
#
_cell.length_a   1.000
_cell.length_b   1.000
_cell.length_c   1.000
_cell.angle_alpha   90.00
_cell.angle_beta   90.00
_cell.angle_gamma   90.00
#
_symmetry.space_group_name_H-M   'P 1'
#
loop_
_entity.id
_entity.type
_entity.pdbx_description
1 polymer ?
#
loop_
_entity_poly.entity_id
_entity_poly.type
_entity_poly.pdbx_seq_one_letter_code
_entity_poly.pdbx_strand_id
1 'polypeptide(L)'
;MPLLSRGGFDEFMATASGPAADEYGLTGAQPFTVLREITRELQPVPLAFAAATEERGVVVTDLRLAMGSRVMLRRVADADAPLHVLCWSWDLSGDGIQVNPLPGADLAHWTLPLRGNERRLEKAPLELVPPRRVVGCQAVRVILWQSGRGADPATVTGEIREALRHSKLASVLTTLGSGAPTTMTAVGVREAAGELGRDIAPVLRALCSDYVDFFEGFHPATDGAVRTDHISGFQSELSLRT
;
A
#
# COMPACT_ATOMS: atom_id res chain seq x y z
N MET A 1 -4.63 -7.57 -9.88
CA MET A 1 -5.54 -7.62 -8.72
C MET A 1 -4.73 -8.21 -7.57
N PRO A 2 -4.77 -7.65 -6.35
CA PRO A 2 -4.08 -8.24 -5.21
C PRO A 2 -4.47 -9.70 -5.01
N LEU A 3 -3.49 -10.54 -4.71
CA LEU A 3 -3.73 -11.91 -4.25
C LEU A 3 -4.01 -11.93 -2.75
N LEU A 4 -3.53 -10.91 -2.02
CA LEU A 4 -3.78 -10.66 -0.60
C LEU A 4 -4.28 -9.23 -0.43
N SER A 5 -5.45 -9.04 0.20
CA SER A 5 -5.98 -7.70 0.47
C SER A 5 -6.56 -7.58 1.88
N ARG A 6 -6.35 -6.42 2.52
CA ARG A 6 -7.01 -6.03 3.78
C ARG A 6 -7.62 -4.65 3.65
N GLY A 7 -8.91 -4.57 3.95
CA GLY A 7 -9.68 -3.33 3.92
C GLY A 7 -9.86 -2.77 2.51
N GLY A 8 -10.13 -1.47 2.43
CA GLY A 8 -10.32 -0.78 1.17
C GLY A 8 -10.21 0.74 1.31
N PHE A 9 -10.15 1.44 0.17
CA PHE A 9 -10.20 2.91 0.14
C PHE A 9 -11.45 3.49 0.84
N ASP A 10 -12.49 2.69 0.88
CA ASP A 10 -13.76 2.98 1.50
C ASP A 10 -13.67 3.07 3.05
N GLU A 11 -12.55 2.64 3.66
CA GLU A 11 -12.26 2.74 5.11
C GLU A 11 -11.55 4.04 5.52
N PHE A 12 -11.21 4.93 4.57
CA PHE A 12 -10.61 6.22 4.90
C PHE A 12 -11.60 7.10 5.66
N MET A 13 -11.12 7.74 6.73
CA MET A 13 -11.97 8.49 7.66
C MET A 13 -11.86 10.00 7.44
N ALA A 14 -13.00 10.67 7.33
CA ALA A 14 -13.09 12.13 7.27
C ALA A 14 -14.33 12.67 7.96
N THR A 15 -14.26 13.92 8.39
CA THR A 15 -15.42 14.70 8.82
C THR A 15 -15.85 15.57 7.65
N ALA A 16 -17.10 15.45 7.24
CA ALA A 16 -17.71 16.36 6.28
C ALA A 16 -18.15 17.65 6.98
N SER A 17 -18.16 18.78 6.29
CA SER A 17 -18.68 20.04 6.84
C SER A 17 -19.51 20.82 5.82
N GLY A 18 -20.31 21.76 6.33
CA GLY A 18 -21.19 22.62 5.53
C GLY A 18 -22.65 22.17 5.54
N PRO A 19 -23.54 22.90 4.84
CA PRO A 19 -24.99 22.71 4.94
C PRO A 19 -25.46 21.30 4.62
N ALA A 20 -24.85 20.65 3.63
CA ALA A 20 -25.14 19.27 3.29
C ALA A 20 -24.69 18.30 4.39
N ALA A 21 -23.57 18.53 5.08
CA ALA A 21 -23.17 17.67 6.20
C ALA A 21 -24.12 17.84 7.40
N ASP A 22 -24.59 19.08 7.64
CA ASP A 22 -25.52 19.42 8.72
C ASP A 22 -26.91 18.78 8.52
N GLU A 23 -27.44 18.80 7.28
CA GLU A 23 -28.73 18.20 6.92
C GLU A 23 -28.78 16.69 7.24
N TYR A 24 -27.66 15.99 7.02
CA TYR A 24 -27.53 14.55 7.28
C TYR A 24 -26.98 14.24 8.69
N GLY A 25 -26.80 15.24 9.55
CA GLY A 25 -26.36 15.06 10.94
C GLY A 25 -24.92 14.54 11.11
N LEU A 26 -24.05 14.81 10.14
CA LEU A 26 -22.67 14.33 10.13
C LEU A 26 -21.76 15.19 11.02
N THR A 27 -21.74 14.91 12.31
CA THR A 27 -21.00 15.72 13.31
C THR A 27 -19.61 15.17 13.67
N GLY A 28 -19.19 14.04 13.08
CA GLY A 28 -17.93 13.39 13.40
C GLY A 28 -17.30 12.65 12.22
N ALA A 29 -16.13 12.05 12.45
CA ALA A 29 -15.41 11.32 11.42
C ALA A 29 -16.19 10.07 10.98
N GLN A 30 -16.40 9.93 9.67
CA GLN A 30 -17.08 8.83 9.03
C GLN A 30 -16.20 8.19 7.95
N PRO A 31 -16.36 6.89 7.67
CA PRO A 31 -15.69 6.25 6.55
C PRO A 31 -16.24 6.77 5.22
N PHE A 32 -15.42 6.71 4.18
CA PHE A 32 -15.80 7.13 2.84
C PHE A 32 -16.99 6.37 2.26
N THR A 33 -17.26 5.14 2.69
CA THR A 33 -18.51 4.43 2.34
C THR A 33 -19.76 5.25 2.67
N VAL A 34 -19.82 5.80 3.89
CA VAL A 34 -20.94 6.58 4.41
C VAL A 34 -21.01 7.93 3.71
N LEU A 35 -19.86 8.61 3.56
CA LEU A 35 -19.80 9.90 2.88
C LEU A 35 -20.21 9.77 1.40
N ARG A 36 -19.87 8.65 0.74
CA ARG A 36 -20.20 8.41 -0.67
C ARG A 36 -21.70 8.37 -0.92
N GLU A 37 -22.46 7.73 -0.03
CA GLU A 37 -23.93 7.64 -0.16
C GLU A 37 -24.60 9.02 -0.14
N ILE A 38 -24.04 9.94 0.64
CA ILE A 38 -24.52 11.32 0.82
C ILE A 38 -24.09 12.21 -0.34
N THR A 39 -22.94 11.91 -0.96
CA THR A 39 -22.41 12.65 -2.13
C THR A 39 -22.95 12.20 -3.48
N ARG A 40 -23.95 11.30 -3.51
CA ARG A 40 -24.58 10.85 -4.77
C ARG A 40 -25.10 12.02 -5.63
N GLU A 41 -25.34 13.18 -5.02
CA GLU A 41 -25.74 14.42 -5.70
C GLU A 41 -24.59 15.22 -6.34
N LEU A 42 -23.36 14.69 -6.39
CA LEU A 42 -22.19 15.26 -7.10
C LEU A 42 -21.75 16.66 -6.66
N GLN A 43 -22.24 17.19 -5.54
CA GLN A 43 -21.69 18.44 -4.99
C GLN A 43 -20.38 18.19 -4.23
N PRO A 44 -19.34 19.03 -4.43
CA PRO A 44 -18.12 18.94 -3.65
C PRO A 44 -18.41 19.35 -2.21
N VAL A 45 -18.41 18.37 -1.29
CA VAL A 45 -18.52 18.62 0.15
C VAL A 45 -17.11 18.78 0.72
N PRO A 46 -16.82 19.87 1.45
CA PRO A 46 -15.55 20.01 2.16
C PRO A 46 -15.32 18.89 3.17
N LEU A 47 -14.09 18.38 3.22
CA LEU A 47 -13.65 17.32 4.11
C LEU A 47 -12.55 17.80 5.05
N ALA A 48 -12.49 17.20 6.23
CA ALA A 48 -11.34 17.22 7.12
C ALA A 48 -10.96 15.77 7.45
N PHE A 49 -9.81 15.31 6.95
CA PHE A 49 -9.35 13.93 7.18
C PHE A 49 -8.97 13.72 8.65
N ALA A 50 -9.35 12.57 9.20
CA ALA A 50 -8.97 12.21 10.56
C ALA A 50 -7.47 11.89 10.62
N ALA A 51 -6.72 12.48 11.56
CA ALA A 51 -5.31 12.17 11.74
C ALA A 51 -5.10 11.23 12.94
N ALA A 52 -4.14 10.33 12.82
CA ALA A 52 -3.70 9.50 13.94
C ALA A 52 -3.15 10.39 15.06
N THR A 53 -3.47 10.01 16.30
CA THR A 53 -2.95 10.65 17.51
C THR A 53 -1.52 10.21 17.83
N GLU A 54 -1.14 9.01 17.38
CA GLU A 54 0.18 8.41 17.56
C GLU A 54 0.81 8.11 16.20
N GLU A 55 2.14 7.97 16.17
CA GLU A 55 2.86 7.53 14.98
C GLU A 55 2.58 6.06 14.69
N ARG A 56 2.42 5.73 13.41
CA ARG A 56 2.14 4.38 12.93
C ARG A 56 3.16 3.98 11.89
N GLY A 57 3.72 2.79 12.06
CA GLY A 57 4.59 2.14 11.08
C GLY A 57 3.94 0.84 10.61
N VAL A 58 4.53 0.20 9.61
CA VAL A 58 4.09 -1.12 9.16
C VAL A 58 5.27 -2.05 9.15
N VAL A 59 5.15 -3.17 9.86
CA VAL A 59 6.21 -4.15 10.02
C VAL A 59 5.70 -5.52 9.59
N VAL A 60 6.44 -6.20 8.71
CA VAL A 60 6.23 -7.64 8.47
C VAL A 60 6.85 -8.41 9.62
N THR A 61 6.01 -9.13 10.35
CA THR A 61 6.43 -10.00 11.46
C THR A 61 6.59 -11.45 11.03
N ASP A 62 5.83 -11.86 10.03
CA ASP A 62 5.92 -13.18 9.42
C ASP A 62 5.51 -13.09 7.96
N LEU A 63 6.21 -13.82 7.10
CA LEU A 63 5.85 -14.01 5.70
C LEU A 63 6.17 -15.46 5.38
N ARG A 64 5.18 -16.20 4.87
CA ARG A 64 5.32 -17.60 4.50
C ARG A 64 4.76 -17.82 3.11
N LEU A 65 5.49 -18.53 2.25
CA LEU A 65 5.00 -19.06 0.98
C LEU A 65 4.91 -20.57 1.09
N ALA A 66 3.68 -21.10 1.00
CA ALA A 66 3.36 -22.49 1.26
C ALA A 66 4.00 -23.45 0.23
N MET A 67 4.23 -24.68 0.67
CA MET A 67 4.73 -25.77 -0.18
C MET A 67 3.69 -26.07 -1.29
N GLY A 68 4.06 -25.86 -2.56
CA GLY A 68 3.13 -25.97 -3.69
C GLY A 68 2.74 -24.63 -4.33
N SER A 69 3.14 -23.50 -3.75
CA SER A 69 3.31 -22.19 -4.43
C SER A 69 3.99 -22.33 -5.80
N ARG A 70 4.84 -23.36 -5.89
CA ARG A 70 5.40 -23.96 -7.09
C ARG A 70 4.43 -24.11 -8.26
N VAL A 71 3.13 -24.37 -8.16
CA VAL A 71 2.33 -24.70 -9.36
C VAL A 71 1.98 -23.46 -10.21
N MET A 72 1.68 -22.32 -9.57
CA MET A 72 1.43 -21.06 -10.29
C MET A 72 2.73 -20.29 -10.53
N LEU A 73 3.71 -20.43 -9.62
CA LEU A 73 5.04 -19.81 -9.75
C LEU A 73 6.03 -20.63 -10.62
N ARG A 74 5.87 -21.93 -10.89
CA ARG A 74 6.90 -22.75 -11.61
C ARG A 74 7.16 -22.36 -13.05
N ARG A 75 6.24 -21.63 -13.71
CA ARG A 75 6.49 -21.15 -15.08
C ARG A 75 7.35 -19.88 -15.13
N VAL A 76 7.71 -19.34 -13.97
CA VAL A 76 7.93 -17.91 -13.73
C VAL A 76 9.06 -17.70 -12.67
N ALA A 77 9.14 -18.51 -11.63
CA ALA A 77 10.06 -18.30 -10.50
C ALA A 77 11.15 -19.38 -10.42
N ASP A 78 12.41 -18.95 -10.33
CA ASP A 78 13.53 -19.82 -9.96
C ASP A 78 13.38 -20.23 -8.47
N ALA A 79 13.49 -21.52 -8.19
CA ALA A 79 13.26 -22.09 -6.88
C ALA A 79 14.33 -21.66 -5.86
N ASP A 80 15.54 -21.36 -6.34
CA ASP A 80 16.72 -21.05 -5.52
C ASP A 80 17.08 -19.56 -5.55
N ALA A 81 16.44 -18.77 -6.44
CA ALA A 81 16.68 -17.33 -6.53
C ALA A 81 16.07 -16.55 -5.35
N PRO A 82 16.81 -15.63 -4.71
CA PRO A 82 16.30 -14.85 -3.60
C PRO A 82 15.05 -14.04 -3.98
N LEU A 83 14.16 -13.81 -3.02
CA LEU A 83 13.02 -12.91 -3.18
C LEU A 83 13.37 -11.52 -2.66
N HIS A 84 13.07 -10.49 -3.44
CA HIS A 84 13.21 -9.11 -3.01
C HIS A 84 11.84 -8.55 -2.57
N VAL A 85 11.86 -7.70 -1.56
CA VAL A 85 10.68 -7.02 -1.00
C VAL A 85 10.74 -5.54 -1.38
N LEU A 86 9.61 -5.01 -1.83
CA LEU A 86 9.43 -3.61 -2.23
C LEU A 86 8.08 -3.23 -1.68
N CYS A 87 8.05 -2.11 -1.00
CA CYS A 87 6.85 -1.57 -0.43
C CYS A 87 6.71 -0.14 -0.89
N TRP A 88 5.47 0.28 -1.13
CA TRP A 88 5.17 1.69 -1.15
C TRP A 88 3.89 1.97 -0.37
N SER A 89 3.85 3.18 0.16
CA SER A 89 2.82 3.58 1.09
C SER A 89 2.45 5.05 0.89
N TRP A 90 1.20 5.37 1.15
CA TRP A 90 0.67 6.73 1.04
C TRP A 90 -0.56 6.87 1.94
N ASP A 91 -0.92 8.12 2.24
CA ASP A 91 -2.10 8.50 3.01
C ASP A 91 -2.65 9.83 2.47
N LEU A 92 -3.62 10.45 3.15
CA LEU A 92 -4.25 11.70 2.69
C LEU A 92 -3.63 12.97 3.30
N SER A 93 -2.38 12.88 3.77
CA SER A 93 -1.64 14.00 4.35
C SER A 93 -1.27 15.06 3.30
N GLY A 94 -1.20 14.67 2.03
CA GLY A 94 -0.65 15.46 0.94
C GLY A 94 0.84 15.18 0.69
N ASP A 95 1.47 14.34 1.52
CA ASP A 95 2.82 13.87 1.29
C ASP A 95 2.90 12.96 0.05
N GLY A 96 4.09 12.92 -0.55
CA GLY A 96 4.37 12.04 -1.67
C GLY A 96 4.32 10.56 -1.28
N ILE A 97 4.18 9.69 -2.29
CA ILE A 97 4.22 8.23 -2.11
C ILE A 97 5.60 7.84 -1.57
N GLN A 98 5.65 7.23 -0.40
CA GLN A 98 6.88 6.67 0.15
C GLN A 98 7.16 5.31 -0.49
N VAL A 99 8.41 5.08 -0.89
CA VAL A 99 8.86 3.84 -1.53
C VAL A 99 10.07 3.28 -0.79
N ASN A 100 9.93 2.06 -0.27
CA ASN A 100 10.96 1.36 0.48
C ASN A 100 11.37 0.06 -0.24
N PRO A 101 12.66 -0.33 -0.26
CA PRO A 101 13.77 0.29 0.48
C PRO A 101 14.10 1.73 0.05
N LEU A 102 14.52 2.57 1.00
CA LEU A 102 14.98 3.93 0.72
C LEU A 102 16.26 3.92 -0.11
N PRO A 103 16.57 5.00 -0.87
CA PRO A 103 17.88 5.14 -1.50
C PRO A 103 19.01 4.96 -0.48
N GLY A 104 19.95 4.06 -0.77
CA GLY A 104 21.08 3.75 0.11
C GLY A 104 20.81 2.74 1.23
N ALA A 105 19.60 2.18 1.33
CA ALA A 105 19.30 1.11 2.28
C ALA A 105 20.08 -0.18 1.97
N ASP A 106 20.38 -0.98 3.00
CA ASP A 106 20.97 -2.32 2.83
C ASP A 106 19.94 -3.27 2.20
N LEU A 107 20.10 -3.55 0.90
CA LEU A 107 19.22 -4.43 0.15
C LEU A 107 19.26 -5.89 0.65
N ALA A 108 20.29 -6.30 1.38
CA ALA A 108 20.35 -7.63 1.98
C ALA A 108 19.32 -7.81 3.11
N HIS A 109 18.87 -6.71 3.73
CA HIS A 109 17.77 -6.70 4.69
C HIS A 109 16.40 -6.86 3.99
N TRP A 110 16.29 -6.37 2.76
CA TRP A 110 15.08 -6.43 1.92
C TRP A 110 15.03 -7.64 1.00
N THR A 111 15.93 -8.60 1.24
CA THR A 111 16.06 -9.82 0.45
C THR A 111 15.86 -11.03 1.36
N LEU A 112 14.89 -11.86 0.99
CA LEU A 112 14.51 -13.07 1.70
C LEU A 112 15.26 -14.25 1.07
N PRO A 113 16.17 -14.90 1.83
CA PRO A 113 16.81 -16.11 1.35
C PRO A 113 15.78 -17.23 1.23
N LEU A 114 15.87 -18.01 0.16
CA LEU A 114 15.06 -19.20 -0.02
C LEU A 114 15.82 -20.41 0.52
N ARG A 115 15.32 -21.05 1.57
CA ARG A 115 15.84 -22.33 2.05
C ARG A 115 14.69 -23.26 2.43
N GLY A 116 14.77 -24.52 2.01
CA GLY A 116 13.79 -25.56 2.37
C GLY A 116 12.54 -25.62 1.47
N ASN A 117 11.51 -26.32 1.96
CA ASN A 117 10.26 -26.59 1.23
C ASN A 117 9.18 -25.50 1.41
N GLU A 118 9.39 -24.58 2.35
CA GLU A 118 8.56 -23.40 2.60
C GLU A 118 9.45 -22.15 2.56
N ARG A 119 8.96 -21.04 2.01
CA ARG A 119 9.74 -19.77 1.98
C ARG A 119 9.29 -18.93 3.16
N ARG A 120 10.15 -18.61 4.12
CA ARG A 120 9.78 -17.85 5.33
C ARG A 120 10.71 -16.65 5.58
N LEU A 121 10.18 -15.60 6.19
CA LEU A 121 11.00 -14.56 6.82
C LEU A 121 11.78 -15.19 8.00
N GLU A 122 13.09 -15.43 7.82
CA GLU A 122 13.96 -16.03 8.85
C GLU A 122 14.65 -15.00 9.76
N LYS A 123 14.58 -13.71 9.40
CA LYS A 123 15.28 -12.61 10.09
C LYS A 123 14.33 -11.86 11.02
N ALA A 124 14.88 -10.88 11.74
CA ALA A 124 14.10 -9.91 12.52
C ALA A 124 12.98 -9.28 11.66
N PRO A 125 11.89 -8.81 12.28
CA PRO A 125 10.77 -8.19 11.57
C PRO A 125 11.26 -7.12 10.59
N LEU A 126 10.71 -7.13 9.37
CA LEU A 126 11.08 -6.18 8.32
C LEU A 126 10.18 -4.95 8.43
N GLU A 127 10.76 -3.80 8.72
CA GLU A 127 10.04 -2.52 8.69
C GLU A 127 9.77 -2.12 7.23
N LEU A 128 8.50 -2.17 6.83
CA LEU A 128 8.06 -1.78 5.49
C LEU A 128 7.83 -0.29 5.37
N VAL A 129 7.30 0.32 6.43
CA VAL A 129 6.98 1.74 6.53
C VAL A 129 7.41 2.19 7.93
N PRO A 130 8.35 3.16 8.03
CA PRO A 130 8.77 3.70 9.31
C PRO A 130 7.60 4.41 10.01
N PRO A 131 7.62 4.48 11.36
CA PRO A 131 6.61 5.22 12.11
C PRO A 131 6.46 6.67 11.64
N ARG A 132 5.22 7.08 11.34
CA ARG A 132 4.87 8.45 10.99
C ARG A 132 3.43 8.77 11.36
N ARG A 133 3.06 10.05 11.38
CA ARG A 133 1.67 10.46 11.56
C ARG A 133 0.86 10.18 10.29
N VAL A 134 -0.19 9.38 10.42
CA VAL A 134 -1.08 8.98 9.31
C VAL A 134 -2.33 9.86 9.26
N VAL A 135 -2.72 10.30 8.07
CA VAL A 135 -3.91 11.11 7.80
C VAL A 135 -4.91 10.33 6.93
N GLY A 136 -6.14 10.18 7.41
CA GLY A 136 -7.21 9.39 6.81
C GLY A 136 -7.00 7.90 7.03
N CYS A 137 -6.05 7.31 6.32
CA CYS A 137 -5.70 5.89 6.38
C CYS A 137 -4.34 5.68 5.70
N GLN A 138 -3.53 4.77 6.22
CA GLN A 138 -2.29 4.35 5.60
C GLN A 138 -2.59 3.22 4.60
N ALA A 139 -2.48 3.54 3.31
CA ALA A 139 -2.46 2.53 2.27
C ALA A 139 -1.02 1.99 2.15
N VAL A 140 -0.90 0.67 2.04
CA VAL A 140 0.38 -0.04 1.87
C VAL A 140 0.24 -1.07 0.77
N ARG A 141 1.20 -1.10 -0.13
CA ARG A 141 1.32 -2.16 -1.15
C ARG A 141 2.69 -2.78 -1.05
N VAL A 142 2.73 -4.11 -1.05
CA VAL A 142 3.96 -4.89 -0.96
C VAL A 142 4.06 -5.82 -2.17
N ILE A 143 5.20 -5.80 -2.83
CA ILE A 143 5.54 -6.72 -3.91
C ILE A 143 6.68 -7.62 -3.46
N LEU A 144 6.51 -8.91 -3.75
CA LEU A 144 7.57 -9.90 -3.76
C LEU A 144 7.94 -10.21 -5.21
N TRP A 145 9.21 -10.09 -5.57
CA TRP A 145 9.69 -10.44 -6.91
C TRP A 145 11.03 -11.17 -6.87
N GLN A 146 11.36 -11.81 -8.00
CA GLN A 146 12.68 -12.37 -8.27
C GLN A 146 13.28 -11.69 -9.50
N SER A 147 14.59 -11.43 -9.46
CA SER A 147 15.30 -10.93 -10.64
C SER A 147 15.76 -12.10 -11.50
N GLY A 148 14.95 -12.50 -12.47
CA GLY A 148 15.30 -13.57 -13.42
C GLY A 148 16.18 -13.14 -14.60
N ARG A 149 16.37 -11.83 -14.83
CA ARG A 149 17.16 -11.26 -15.95
C ARG A 149 18.44 -10.55 -15.51
N GLY A 150 18.81 -10.67 -14.22
CA GLY A 150 19.98 -10.00 -13.68
C GLY A 150 19.81 -8.49 -13.47
N ALA A 151 18.57 -7.97 -13.51
CA ALA A 151 18.30 -6.60 -13.11
C ALA A 151 18.62 -6.43 -11.62
N ASP A 152 19.49 -5.49 -11.30
CA ASP A 152 19.85 -5.18 -9.92
C ASP A 152 18.61 -4.68 -9.14
N PRO A 153 18.34 -5.17 -7.92
CA PRO A 153 17.18 -4.73 -7.13
C PRO A 153 17.15 -3.22 -6.88
N ALA A 154 18.32 -2.54 -6.84
CA ALA A 154 18.37 -1.10 -6.74
C ALA A 154 17.82 -0.42 -8.01
N THR A 155 18.15 -0.94 -9.20
CA THR A 155 17.58 -0.50 -10.47
C THR A 155 16.06 -0.67 -10.49
N VAL A 156 15.55 -1.86 -10.14
CA VAL A 156 14.10 -2.11 -10.10
C VAL A 156 13.41 -1.14 -9.14
N THR A 157 13.94 -0.99 -7.93
CA THR A 157 13.40 -0.08 -6.92
C THR A 157 13.43 1.38 -7.39
N GLY A 158 14.51 1.79 -8.06
CA GLY A 158 14.67 3.12 -8.63
C GLY A 158 13.63 3.44 -9.71
N GLU A 159 13.43 2.53 -10.64
CA GLU A 159 12.47 2.67 -11.74
C GLU A 159 11.03 2.67 -11.24
N ILE A 160 10.70 1.83 -10.25
CA ILE A 160 9.37 1.86 -9.62
C ILE A 160 9.17 3.17 -8.87
N ARG A 161 10.17 3.65 -8.13
CA ARG A 161 10.11 4.95 -7.46
C ARG A 161 9.88 6.08 -8.45
N GLU A 162 10.53 6.02 -9.62
CA GLU A 162 10.35 7.00 -10.68
C GLU A 162 8.94 6.98 -11.27
N ALA A 163 8.42 5.79 -11.58
CA ALA A 163 7.07 5.61 -12.07
C ALA A 163 6.01 6.10 -11.05
N LEU A 164 6.22 5.79 -9.77
CA LEU A 164 5.36 6.27 -8.68
C LEU A 164 5.38 7.79 -8.55
N ARG A 165 6.55 8.42 -8.66
CA ARG A 165 6.69 9.88 -8.58
C ARG A 165 5.92 10.60 -9.68
N HIS A 166 5.89 10.02 -10.87
CA HIS A 166 5.19 10.57 -12.04
C HIS A 166 3.75 10.07 -12.20
N SER A 167 3.27 9.26 -11.26
CA SER A 167 1.92 8.70 -11.34
C SER A 167 0.85 9.78 -11.14
N LYS A 168 -0.35 9.49 -11.65
CA LYS A 168 -1.55 10.30 -11.38
C LYS A 168 -1.80 10.39 -9.87
N LEU A 169 -1.51 9.33 -9.12
CA LEU A 169 -1.68 9.31 -7.66
C LEU A 169 -0.79 10.35 -6.98
N ALA A 170 0.50 10.42 -7.32
CA ALA A 170 1.40 11.44 -6.76
C ALA A 170 0.93 12.86 -7.07
N SER A 171 0.40 13.09 -8.28
CA SER A 171 -0.14 14.39 -8.69
C SER A 171 -1.38 14.79 -7.88
N VAL A 172 -2.31 13.85 -7.66
CA VAL A 172 -3.52 14.12 -6.86
C VAL A 172 -3.18 14.29 -5.38
N LEU A 173 -2.26 13.50 -4.81
CA LEU A 173 -1.80 13.67 -3.43
C LEU A 173 -1.17 15.05 -3.20
N THR A 174 -0.33 15.51 -4.13
CA THR A 174 0.25 16.88 -4.07
C THR A 174 -0.85 17.97 -4.09
N THR A 175 -1.92 17.73 -4.85
CA THR A 175 -3.08 18.65 -4.89
C THR A 175 -3.82 18.67 -3.55
N LEU A 176 -3.93 17.52 -2.86
CA LEU A 176 -4.51 17.47 -1.51
C LEU A 176 -3.69 18.29 -0.51
N GLY A 177 -2.36 18.25 -0.59
CA GLY A 177 -1.49 19.02 0.31
C GLY A 177 -1.52 20.53 0.11
N SER A 178 -2.06 21.02 -1.02
CA SER A 178 -2.07 22.44 -1.37
C SER A 178 -3.45 23.12 -1.30
N GLY A 179 -4.53 22.39 -1.03
CA GLY A 179 -5.90 22.92 -1.02
C GLY A 179 -6.80 22.30 0.04
N ALA A 180 -8.00 22.86 0.19
CA ALA A 180 -9.03 22.27 1.06
C ALA A 180 -9.58 20.98 0.41
N PRO A 181 -9.45 19.81 1.06
CA PRO A 181 -9.92 18.58 0.47
C PRO A 181 -11.44 18.54 0.38
N THR A 182 -11.94 17.92 -0.68
CA THR A 182 -13.35 17.69 -0.93
C THR A 182 -13.61 16.23 -1.27
N THR A 183 -14.89 15.84 -1.28
CA THR A 183 -15.33 14.52 -1.73
C THR A 183 -14.86 14.19 -3.15
N MET A 184 -14.83 15.18 -4.06
CA MET A 184 -14.29 15.00 -5.41
C MET A 184 -12.79 14.71 -5.42
N THR A 185 -12.01 15.39 -4.57
CA THR A 185 -10.57 15.09 -4.46
C THR A 185 -10.32 13.69 -3.90
N ALA A 186 -11.12 13.23 -2.93
CA ALA A 186 -11.04 11.87 -2.40
C ALA A 186 -11.38 10.81 -3.47
N VAL A 187 -12.40 11.05 -4.30
CA VAL A 187 -12.70 10.20 -5.47
C VAL A 187 -11.52 10.19 -6.45
N GLY A 188 -10.92 11.34 -6.72
CA GLY A 188 -9.74 11.44 -7.59
C GLY A 188 -8.55 10.61 -7.08
N VAL A 189 -8.31 10.60 -5.76
CA VAL A 189 -7.27 9.73 -5.16
C VAL A 189 -7.63 8.26 -5.36
N ARG A 190 -8.87 7.86 -5.10
CA ARG A 190 -9.32 6.48 -5.27
C ARG A 190 -9.07 5.97 -6.69
N GLU A 191 -9.48 6.77 -7.68
CA GLU A 191 -9.31 6.43 -9.09
C GLU A 191 -7.83 6.32 -9.45
N ALA A 192 -7.03 7.30 -9.05
CA ALA A 192 -5.59 7.30 -9.30
C ALA A 192 -4.88 6.11 -8.62
N ALA A 193 -5.28 5.74 -7.40
CA ALA A 193 -4.77 4.57 -6.70
C ALA A 193 -5.14 3.26 -7.41
N GLY A 194 -6.35 3.15 -7.96
CA GLY A 194 -6.80 2.02 -8.77
C GLY A 194 -6.04 1.91 -10.10
N GLU A 195 -5.63 3.04 -10.67
CA GLU A 195 -4.87 3.10 -11.93
C GLU A 195 -3.37 2.83 -11.75
N LEU A 196 -2.81 3.01 -10.56
CA LEU A 196 -1.37 2.86 -10.28
C LEU A 196 -0.79 1.50 -10.72
N GLY A 197 -1.57 0.43 -10.69
CA GLY A 197 -1.15 -0.87 -11.20
C GLY A 197 -0.81 -0.86 -12.69
N ARG A 198 -1.50 -0.02 -13.49
CA ARG A 198 -1.21 0.19 -14.92
C ARG A 198 0.08 0.97 -15.12
N ASP A 199 0.40 1.92 -14.25
CA ASP A 199 1.62 2.73 -14.33
C ASP A 199 2.87 1.90 -14.00
N ILE A 200 2.75 1.00 -13.02
CA ILE A 200 3.85 0.16 -12.53
C ILE A 200 4.06 -1.10 -13.38
N ALA A 201 3.00 -1.67 -13.96
CA ALA A 201 3.09 -2.94 -14.70
C ALA A 201 4.09 -2.96 -15.87
N PRO A 202 4.29 -1.88 -16.66
CA PRO A 202 5.34 -1.84 -17.68
C PRO A 202 6.75 -1.95 -17.11
N VAL A 203 7.04 -1.24 -16.02
CA VAL A 203 8.35 -1.30 -15.32
C VAL A 203 8.62 -2.71 -14.83
N LEU A 204 7.64 -3.30 -14.15
CA LEU A 204 7.75 -4.68 -13.68
C LEU A 204 7.93 -5.66 -14.84
N ARG A 205 7.19 -5.53 -15.94
CA ARG A 205 7.35 -6.41 -17.11
C ARG A 205 8.69 -6.27 -17.83
N ALA A 206 9.28 -5.06 -17.82
CA ALA A 206 10.56 -4.81 -18.47
C ALA A 206 11.74 -5.35 -17.65
N LEU A 207 11.68 -5.18 -16.32
CA LEU A 207 12.83 -5.40 -15.43
C LEU A 207 12.72 -6.68 -14.60
N CYS A 208 11.51 -7.10 -14.27
CA CYS A 208 11.26 -8.34 -13.55
C CYS A 208 10.84 -9.39 -14.58
N SER A 209 11.46 -10.56 -14.53
CA SER A 209 10.96 -11.66 -15.35
C SER A 209 9.54 -12.03 -14.93
N ASP A 210 9.25 -11.91 -13.63
CA ASP A 210 8.21 -12.70 -12.99
C ASP A 210 7.78 -12.10 -11.62
N TYR A 211 6.50 -11.75 -11.48
CA TYR A 211 5.93 -11.25 -10.22
C TYR A 211 5.35 -12.40 -9.40
N VAL A 212 5.75 -12.47 -8.13
CA VAL A 212 5.45 -13.62 -7.25
C VAL A 212 4.19 -13.36 -6.44
N ASP A 213 4.04 -12.16 -5.87
CA ASP A 213 2.86 -11.80 -5.08
C ASP A 213 2.66 -10.28 -4.94
N PHE A 214 1.41 -9.88 -4.71
CA PHE A 214 1.01 -8.50 -4.44
C PHE A 214 0.04 -8.48 -3.26
N PHE A 215 0.46 -7.80 -2.19
CA PHE A 215 -0.38 -7.45 -1.06
C PHE A 215 -0.82 -5.99 -1.14
N GLU A 216 -2.08 -5.73 -0.76
CA GLU A 216 -2.61 -4.39 -0.53
C GLU A 216 -3.34 -4.30 0.81
N GLY A 217 -2.96 -3.33 1.64
CA GLY A 217 -3.53 -3.09 2.95
C GLY A 217 -3.96 -1.65 3.15
N PHE A 218 -5.09 -1.47 3.83
CA PHE A 218 -5.59 -0.19 4.27
C PHE A 218 -5.71 -0.19 5.80
N HIS A 219 -5.04 0.75 6.47
CA HIS A 219 -4.95 0.85 7.92
C HIS A 219 -5.49 2.22 8.39
N PRO A 220 -6.74 2.30 8.88
CA PRO A 220 -7.38 3.55 9.28
C PRO A 220 -6.59 4.32 10.34
N ALA A 221 -6.55 5.65 10.22
CA ALA A 221 -5.81 6.50 11.17
C ALA A 221 -6.37 6.45 12.60
N THR A 222 -7.64 6.10 12.75
CA THR A 222 -8.41 6.12 14.01
C THR A 222 -8.34 4.81 14.80
N ASP A 223 -7.73 3.74 14.28
CA ASP A 223 -7.63 2.46 14.97
C ASP A 223 -6.61 2.53 16.12
N GLY A 224 -7.03 2.91 17.33
CA GLY A 224 -6.11 3.22 18.44
C GLY A 224 -5.29 2.04 19.03
N ALA A 225 -5.34 0.84 18.46
CA ALA A 225 -4.59 -0.31 18.96
C ALA A 225 -3.58 -0.80 17.92
N VAL A 226 -2.42 -1.26 18.39
CA VAL A 226 -1.50 -2.04 17.57
C VAL A 226 -2.23 -3.27 17.07
N ARG A 227 -2.40 -3.39 15.75
CA ARG A 227 -3.08 -4.53 15.14
C ARG A 227 -2.05 -5.46 14.55
N THR A 228 -2.23 -6.76 14.82
CA THR A 228 -1.53 -7.80 14.08
C THR A 228 -2.54 -8.45 13.17
N ASP A 229 -2.35 -8.28 11.87
CA ASP A 229 -3.23 -8.83 10.86
C ASP A 229 -2.55 -10.01 10.20
N HIS A 230 -3.17 -11.17 10.32
CA HIS A 230 -2.76 -12.37 9.64
C HIS A 230 -3.59 -12.54 8.37
N ILE A 231 -2.93 -12.50 7.23
CA ILE A 231 -3.55 -12.44 5.91
C ILE A 231 -3.08 -13.64 5.13
N SER A 232 -4.00 -14.57 4.89
CA SER A 232 -3.72 -15.82 4.18
C SER A 232 -4.37 -15.79 2.80
N GLY A 233 -3.56 -16.04 1.78
CA GLY A 233 -3.99 -16.25 0.40
C GLY A 233 -3.89 -17.72 0.04
N PHE A 234 -3.99 -18.00 -1.26
CA PHE A 234 -3.97 -19.37 -1.74
C PHE A 234 -2.65 -20.10 -1.46
N GLN A 235 -1.52 -19.39 -1.54
CA GLN A 235 -0.17 -19.96 -1.44
C GLN A 235 0.80 -19.09 -0.63
N SER A 236 0.30 -18.03 -0.01
CA SER A 236 1.08 -17.04 0.72
C SER A 236 0.35 -16.64 1.99
N GLU A 237 1.11 -16.36 3.03
CA GLU A 237 0.62 -15.87 4.31
C GLU A 237 1.52 -14.71 4.73
N LEU A 238 0.92 -13.62 5.19
CA LEU A 238 1.60 -12.41 5.61
C LEU A 238 1.02 -11.98 6.95
N SER A 239 1.89 -11.76 7.93
CA SER A 239 1.53 -11.16 9.22
C SER A 239 2.10 -9.76 9.31
N LEU A 240 1.22 -8.76 9.34
CA LEU A 240 1.58 -7.36 9.47
C LEU A 240 1.25 -6.86 10.87
N ARG A 241 2.17 -6.07 11.43
CA ARG A 241 1.92 -5.30 12.63
C ARG A 241 1.91 -3.81 12.29
N THR A 242 0.83 -3.13 12.66
CA THR A 242 0.61 -1.69 12.44
C THR A 242 0.25 -0.96 13.70
#